data_AF-A0A5S3URN8-F1
#
_entry.id   AF-A0A5S3URN8-F1
#
_cell.length_a   1.000
_cell.length_b   1.000
_cell.length_c   1.000
_cell.angle_alpha   90.00
_cell.angle_beta   90.00
_cell.angle_gamma   90.00
#
_symmetry.space_group_name_H-M   'P 1'
#
loop_
_entity.id
_entity.type
_entity.pdbx_description
1 polymer ?
#
loop_
_entity_poly.entity_id
_entity_poly.type
_entity_poly.pdbx_seq_one_letter_code
_entity_poly.pdbx_strand_id
1 'polypeptide(L)' 'MDTEIELKFLVSEAVIPSIPALITQFAKTVKNKPARNLQNAYFDTPSRELRALDIGLRTRCC' A
#
# COMPACT_ATOMS: atom_id res chain seq x y z
N MET A 1 -19.18 -4.09 -4.83
CA MET A 1 -17.82 -4.57 -4.50
C MET A 1 -16.91 -3.98 -5.56
N ASP A 2 -16.00 -3.10 -5.17
CA ASP A 2 -15.10 -2.45 -6.12
C ASP A 2 -13.93 -3.40 -6.45
N THR A 3 -13.52 -3.46 -7.70
CA THR A 3 -12.37 -4.26 -8.13
C THR A 3 -11.09 -3.44 -8.00
N GLU A 4 -10.15 -3.91 -7.18
CA GLU A 4 -8.83 -3.30 -7.02
C GLU A 4 -7.83 -3.96 -7.98
N ILE A 5 -7.11 -3.16 -8.77
CA ILE A 5 -6.03 -3.62 -9.67
C ILE A 5 -4.79 -2.77 -9.38
N GLU A 6 -3.70 -3.40 -8.92
CA GLU A 6 -2.48 -2.73 -8.50
C GLU A 6 -1.22 -3.56 -8.81
N LEU A 7 -0.08 -2.87 -8.94
CA LEU A 7 1.24 -3.48 -9.12
C LEU A 7 2.16 -3.07 -7.96
N LYS A 8 2.69 -4.06 -7.22
CA LYS A 8 3.48 -3.86 -6.00
C LYS A 8 4.93 -4.29 -6.20
N PHE A 9 5.84 -3.48 -5.66
CA PHE A 9 7.27 -3.77 -5.64
C PHE A 9 7.80 -3.63 -4.21
N LEU A 10 8.64 -4.56 -3.77
CA LEU A 10 9.48 -4.37 -2.60
C LEU A 10 10.67 -3.50 -3.01
N VAL A 11 10.97 -2.46 -2.23
CA VAL A 11 12.06 -1.51 -2.50
C VAL A 11 13.04 -1.49 -1.33
N SER A 12 14.33 -1.39 -1.63
CA SER A 12 15.37 -1.20 -0.61
C SER A 12 15.27 0.19 0.00
N GLU A 13 15.55 0.31 1.31
CA GLU A 13 15.62 1.62 1.98
C GLU A 13 16.61 2.58 1.32
N ALA A 14 17.71 2.05 0.77
CA ALA A 14 18.74 2.83 0.09
C ALA A 14 18.21 3.60 -1.13
N VAL A 15 17.16 3.11 -1.78
CA VAL A 15 16.59 3.76 -2.97
C VAL A 15 15.42 4.70 -2.66
N ILE A 16 14.82 4.63 -1.47
CA ILE A 16 13.65 5.45 -1.09
C ILE A 16 13.86 6.95 -1.36
N PRO A 17 15.02 7.57 -1.02
CA PRO A 17 15.23 8.99 -1.28
C PRO A 17 15.24 9.36 -2.77
N SER A 18 15.57 8.42 -3.65
CA SER A 18 15.64 8.64 -5.10
C SER A 18 14.29 8.50 -5.82
N ILE A 19 13.33 7.80 -5.20
CA ILE A 19 12.03 7.48 -5.81
C ILE A 19 11.28 8.74 -6.29
N PRO A 20 11.17 9.83 -5.50
CA PRO A 20 10.47 11.03 -5.97
C PRO A 20 11.08 11.60 -7.26
N ALA A 21 12.41 11.63 -7.38
CA ALA A 21 13.08 12.12 -8.57
C ALA A 21 12.86 11.19 -9.78
N LEU A 22 12.98 9.88 -9.59
CA LEU A 22 12.74 8.88 -10.65
C LEU A 22 11.30 8.97 -11.18
N ILE A 23 10.32 9.14 -10.30
CA ILE A 23 8.90 9.26 -10.67
C ILE A 23 8.63 10.50 -11.55
N THR A 24 9.39 11.59 -11.36
CA THR A 24 9.24 12.80 -12.18
C THR A 24 9.88 12.70 -13.57
N GLN A 25 10.71 11.69 -13.84
CA GLN A 25 11.33 11.48 -15.16
C GLN A 25 10.36 10.88 -16.18
N PHE A 26 9.21 10.37 -15.75
CA PHE A 26 8.22 9.79 -16.65
C PHE A 26 7.38 10.87 -17.34
N ALA A 27 6.98 10.62 -18.58
CA ALA A 27 6.18 11.53 -19.41
C ALA A 27 4.75 11.81 -18.88
N LYS A 28 4.39 11.31 -17.70
CA LYS A 28 3.08 11.52 -17.08
C LYS A 28 3.21 12.52 -15.93
N THR A 29 2.25 13.44 -15.86
CA THR A 29 2.13 14.37 -14.73
C THR A 29 1.82 13.58 -13.46
N VAL A 30 2.77 13.57 -12.52
CA VAL A 30 2.58 12.97 -11.20
C VAL A 30 2.25 14.06 -10.19
N LYS A 31 1.06 13.99 -9.58
CA LYS A 31 0.69 14.83 -8.44
C LYS A 31 1.19 14.18 -7.16
N ASN A 32 2.37 14.61 -6.70
CA ASN A 32 2.90 14.15 -5.43
C ASN A 32 2.07 14.74 -4.28
N LYS A 33 1.56 13.89 -3.39
CA LYS A 33 0.85 14.31 -2.18
C LYS A 33 1.74 14.04 -0.97
N PRO A 34 1.67 14.85 0.09
CA PRO A 34 2.39 14.57 1.32
C PRO A 34 2.12 13.16 1.83
N ALA A 35 3.15 12.54 2.42
CA ALA A 35 3.00 11.25 3.07
C ALA A 35 1.92 11.33 4.16
N ARG A 36 1.08 10.29 4.24
CA ARG A 36 0.07 10.14 5.28
C ARG A 36 0.46 9.02 6.22
N ASN A 37 0.27 9.23 7.51
CA ASN A 37 0.47 8.18 8.49
C ASN A 37 -0.77 7.28 8.54
N LEU A 38 -0.80 6.25 7.69
CA LEU A 38 -1.91 5.30 7.62
C LEU A 38 -1.76 4.23 8.70
N GLN A 39 -2.67 4.23 9.67
CA GLN A 39 -2.73 3.22 10.72
C GLN A 39 -3.76 2.17 10.34
N ASN A 40 -3.37 0.89 10.40
CA ASN A 40 -4.24 -0.22 10.06
C ASN A 40 -4.29 -1.19 11.23
N ALA A 41 -5.49 -1.51 11.72
CA ALA A 41 -5.70 -2.64 12.62
C ALA A 41 -6.29 -3.79 11.80
N TYR A 42 -5.59 -4.92 11.78
CA TYR A 42 -6.03 -6.13 11.09
C TYR A 42 -6.72 -7.07 12.07
N PHE A 43 -7.77 -7.72 11.61
CA PHE A 43 -8.57 -8.63 12.42
C PHE A 43 -8.59 -10.00 11.76
N ASP A 44 -8.58 -11.03 12.60
CA ASP A 44 -8.76 -12.43 12.22
C ASP A 44 -9.32 -13.19 13.42
N THR A 45 -9.75 -14.43 13.20
CA THR A 45 -10.13 -15.34 14.30
C THR A 45 -8.87 -16.00 14.90
N PRO A 46 -8.93 -16.56 16.12
CA PRO A 46 -7.82 -17.33 16.67
C PRO A 46 -7.38 -18.50 15.77
N SER A 47 -8.33 -19.06 15.01
CA SER A 47 -8.15 -20.15 14.03
C SER A 47 -7.67 -19.67 12.65
N ARG A 48 -7.53 -18.34 12.42
CA ARG A 48 -7.11 -17.73 11.14
C ARG A 48 -8.04 -18.05 9.96
N GLU A 49 -9.35 -18.03 10.21
CA GLU A 49 -10.37 -18.39 9.22
C GLU A 49 -10.38 -17.45 8.02
N LEU A 50 -10.16 -16.14 8.21
CA LEU A 50 -10.14 -15.20 7.09
C LEU A 50 -8.96 -15.48 6.17
N ARG A 51 -7.79 -15.82 6.74
CA ARG A 51 -6.61 -16.19 5.97
C ARG A 51 -6.84 -17.44 5.13
N ALA A 52 -7.56 -18.44 5.65
CA ALA A 52 -7.87 -19.66 4.91
C ALA A 52 -8.73 -19.40 3.66
N LEU A 53 -9.46 -18.28 3.64
CA LEU A 53 -10.27 -17.81 2.52
C LEU A 53 -9.56 -16.77 1.63
N ASP A 54 -8.29 -16.47 1.91
CA ASP A 54 -7.52 -15.37 1.30
C ASP A 54 -8.21 -13.99 1.43
N ILE A 55 -8.91 -13.78 2.56
CA ILE A 55 -9.58 -12.53 2.91
C ILE A 55 -8.76 -11.76 3.96
N GLY A 56 -8.68 -10.45 3.80
CA GLY A 56 -8.12 -9.54 4.81
C GLY A 56 -9.15 -8.52 5.29
N LEU A 57 -9.38 -8.45 6.60
CA LEU A 57 -10.26 -7.45 7.23
C LEU A 57 -9.43 -6.44 8.03
N ARG A 58 -9.70 -5.14 7.84
CA ARG A 58 -9.05 -4.07 8.59
C ARG A 58 -9.95 -2.86 8.84
N THR A 59 -9.68 -2.15 9.93
CA THR A 59 -10.03 -0.73 10.07
C THR A 59 -8.82 0.13 9.70
N ARG A 60 -9.05 1.31 9.12
CA ARG A 60 -7.99 2.24 8.70
C ARG A 60 -8.27 3.64 9.27
N CYS A 61 -7.29 4.20 9.98
CA CYS A 61 -7.26 5.60 10.38
C CYS A 61 -6.24 6.36 9.52
N CYS A 62 -6.52 7.63 9.24
CA CYS A 62 -5.90 8.36 8.14
C CYS A 62 -5.63 9.83 8.46
#